data_AF-A0A454CV72-F1
#
_entry.id   AF-A0A454CV72-F1
#
_cell.length_a   1.000
_cell.length_b   1.000
_cell.length_c   1.000
_cell.angle_alpha   90.00
_cell.angle_beta   90.00
_cell.angle_gamma   90.00
#
_symmetry.space_group_name_H-M   'P 1'
#
loop_
_entity.id
_entity.type
_entity.pdbx_description
1 polymer ?
#
loop_
_entity_poly.entity_id
_entity_poly.type
_entity_poly.pdbx_seq_one_letter_code
_entity_poly.pdbx_strand_id
1 'polypeptide(L)'
;MAGMTFRNSDRALVDFPYRHNTAALAGGYRYALYNNHHFILEYHWYQGSTEGPSEFADASNEFVIGYRYLMENSAIEIMAIENARNMDNSTDIAFTFGYRYLFVPE
;
A
#
# COMPACT_ATOMS: atom_id res chain seq x y z
N MET A 1 0.28 -9.60 5.77
CA MET A 1 1.44 -8.90 6.35
C MET A 1 0.97 -7.98 7.46
N ALA A 2 1.79 -7.81 8.49
CA ALA A 2 1.55 -6.85 9.56
C ALA A 2 2.88 -6.13 9.84
N GLY A 3 2.81 -4.84 10.15
CA GLY A 3 3.97 -4.01 10.40
C GLY A 3 3.66 -2.93 11.42
N MET A 4 4.71 -2.45 12.10
CA MET A 4 4.62 -1.37 13.07
C MET A 4 5.83 -0.45 12.89
N THR A 5 5.61 0.85 12.96
CA THR A 5 6.64 1.88 12.88
C THR A 5 6.65 2.69 14.16
N PHE A 6 7.84 2.97 14.68
CA PHE A 6 8.08 3.82 15.84
C PHE A 6 8.82 5.07 15.40
N ARG A 7 8.42 6.25 15.88
CA ARG A 7 9.03 7.55 15.55
C ARG A 7 9.42 8.29 16.80
N ASN A 8 10.67 8.77 16.85
CA ASN A 8 11.08 9.69 17.90
C ASN A 8 10.64 11.12 17.55
N SER A 9 10.21 11.88 18.55
CA SER A 9 9.52 13.19 18.46
C SER A 9 10.34 14.33 17.84
N ASP A 10 11.62 14.11 17.55
CA ASP A 10 12.57 15.19 17.26
C ASP A 10 12.46 15.77 15.84
N ARG A 11 11.63 15.20 14.94
CA ARG A 11 11.55 15.60 13.53
C ARG A 11 10.18 15.42 12.89
N ALA A 12 9.15 16.02 13.47
CA ALA A 12 7.93 16.29 12.69
C ALA A 12 8.26 17.35 11.63
N LEU A 13 8.05 17.04 10.35
CA LEU A 13 8.00 18.08 9.32
C LEU A 13 6.84 19.03 9.70
N VAL A 14 7.16 20.28 10.05
CA VAL A 14 6.19 21.38 10.27
C VAL A 14 5.24 21.13 11.46
N ASP A 15 5.75 21.11 12.70
CA ASP A 15 4.98 21.14 13.97
C ASP A 15 3.72 20.24 14.05
N PHE A 16 3.65 19.21 13.21
CA PHE A 16 2.48 18.36 13.06
C PHE A 16 2.51 17.26 14.13
N PRO A 17 1.45 17.05 14.92
CA PRO A 17 1.45 16.10 16.03
C PRO A 17 1.35 14.65 15.51
N TYR A 18 2.49 14.09 15.10
CA TYR A 18 2.59 12.69 14.68
C TYR A 18 2.45 11.74 15.87
N ARG A 19 1.79 10.60 15.62
CA ARG A 19 1.79 9.46 16.55
C ARG A 19 3.20 8.91 16.73
N HIS A 20 3.51 8.57 17.97
CA HIS A 20 4.76 7.90 18.32
C HIS A 20 4.87 6.52 17.64
N ASN A 21 3.75 5.84 17.45
CA ASN A 21 3.68 4.54 16.80
C ASN A 21 2.51 4.47 15.80
N THR A 22 2.75 3.80 14.67
CA THR A 22 1.72 3.52 13.66
C THR A 22 1.76 2.05 13.27
N ALA A 23 0.60 1.41 13.18
CA ALA A 23 0.46 0.05 12.69
C ALA A 23 -0.03 0.01 11.24
N ALA A 24 0.36 -1.03 10.51
CA ALA A 24 -0.10 -1.33 9.17
C ALA A 24 -0.43 -2.82 9.05
N LEU A 25 -1.54 -3.12 8.40
CA LEU A 25 -1.99 -4.49 8.11
C LEU A 25 -2.28 -4.59 6.62
N ALA A 26 -1.92 -5.70 6.00
CA ALA A 26 -2.25 -5.98 4.62
C ALA A 26 -2.64 -7.45 4.47
N GLY A 27 -3.75 -7.72 3.80
CA GLY A 27 -4.18 -9.06 3.43
C GLY A 27 -4.51 -9.10 1.96
N GLY A 28 -4.27 -10.22 1.29
CA GLY A 28 -4.55 -10.29 -0.13
C GLY A 28 -4.51 -11.70 -0.67
N TYR A 29 -5.03 -11.84 -1.88
CA TYR A 29 -5.06 -13.08 -2.63
C TYR A 29 -4.62 -12.83 -4.07
N ARG A 30 -3.85 -13.77 -4.60
CA ARG A 30 -3.44 -13.79 -6.01
C ARG A 30 -4.00 -15.03 -6.68
N TYR A 31 -4.82 -14.81 -7.71
CA TYR A 31 -5.38 -15.87 -8.52
C TYR A 31 -4.62 -16.01 -9.84
N ALA A 32 -4.12 -17.20 -10.16
CA ALA A 32 -3.50 -17.49 -11.45
C ALA A 32 -4.56 -18.00 -12.43
N LEU A 33 -4.91 -17.20 -13.45
CA LEU A 33 -5.79 -17.64 -14.54
C LEU A 33 -5.08 -18.66 -15.43
N TYR A 34 -3.80 -18.38 -15.68
CA TYR A 34 -2.85 -19.19 -16.44
C TYR A 34 -1.49 -19.05 -15.78
N ASN A 35 -0.51 -19.87 -16.20
CA ASN A 35 0.84 -19.86 -15.62
C ASN A 35 1.48 -18.47 -15.56
N ASN A 36 1.17 -17.60 -16.53
CA ASN A 36 1.78 -16.29 -16.67
C ASN A 36 0.83 -15.14 -16.29
N HIS A 37 -0.46 -15.41 -16.08
CA HIS A 37 -1.50 -14.38 -15.92
C HIS A 37 -2.10 -14.44 -14.52
N HIS A 38 -1.89 -13.39 -13.73
CA HIS A 38 -2.33 -13.34 -12.35
C HIS A 38 -3.21 -12.13 -12.07
N PHE A 39 -4.37 -12.36 -11.47
CA PHE A 39 -5.15 -11.31 -10.81
C PHE A 39 -4.73 -11.20 -9.34
N ILE A 40 -4.71 -9.98 -8.83
CA ILE A 40 -4.32 -9.64 -7.47
C ILE A 40 -5.46 -8.84 -6.86
N LEU A 41 -5.88 -9.23 -5.65
CA LEU A 41 -6.81 -8.48 -4.82
C LEU A 41 -6.22 -8.35 -3.42
N GLU A 42 -6.06 -7.14 -2.93
CA GLU A 42 -5.53 -6.87 -1.60
C GLU A 42 -6.38 -5.83 -0.88
N TYR A 43 -6.30 -5.89 0.44
CA TYR A 43 -6.84 -4.92 1.36
C TYR A 43 -5.73 -4.48 2.30
N HIS A 44 -5.46 -3.19 2.32
CA HIS A 44 -4.45 -2.58 3.19
C HIS A 44 -5.17 -1.67 4.19
N TRP A 45 -4.71 -1.72 5.43
CA TRP A 45 -5.16 -0.87 6.51
C TRP A 45 -3.96 -0.18 7.12
N TYR A 46 -4.01 1.14 7.17
CA TYR A 46 -2.96 1.97 7.77
C TYR A 46 -3.57 2.79 8.90
N GLN A 47 -2.97 2.70 10.08
CA GLN A 47 -3.32 3.59 11.17
C GLN A 47 -3.01 5.04 10.78
N GLY A 48 -3.90 5.97 11.14
CA GLY A 48 -3.68 7.40 10.95
C GLY A 48 -2.37 7.86 11.56
N SER A 49 -1.74 8.84 10.91
CA SER A 49 -0.38 9.27 11.23
C SER A 49 -0.31 10.25 12.39
N THR A 50 -1.42 10.88 12.79
CA THR A 50 -1.47 11.94 13.82
C THR A 50 -2.43 11.64 14.98
N GLU A 51 -2.26 12.40 16.06
CA GLU A 51 -3.18 12.43 17.20
C GLU A 51 -3.99 13.74 17.18
N GLY A 52 -5.33 13.64 17.17
CA GLY A 52 -6.22 14.81 17.23
C GLY A 52 -7.36 14.76 16.20
N PRO A 53 -8.13 15.85 16.06
CA PRO A 53 -9.30 15.93 15.18
C PRO A 53 -8.93 16.18 13.70
N SER A 54 -7.71 15.86 13.28
CA SER A 54 -7.27 16.02 11.89
C SER A 54 -7.68 14.84 11.03
N GLU A 55 -7.97 15.06 9.75
CA GLU A 55 -8.26 14.00 8.76
C GLU A 55 -7.13 12.95 8.66
N PHE A 56 -5.89 13.31 8.99
CA PHE A 56 -4.73 12.41 9.06
C PHE A 56 -4.70 11.49 10.29
N ALA A 57 -5.58 11.68 11.26
CA ALA A 57 -5.70 10.83 12.45
C ALA A 57 -6.55 9.58 12.16
N ASP A 58 -7.38 9.65 11.14
CA ASP A 58 -8.23 8.54 10.70
C ASP A 58 -7.43 7.48 9.97
N ALA A 59 -7.86 6.23 10.10
CA ALA A 59 -7.22 5.12 9.43
C ALA A 59 -7.52 5.14 7.92
N SER A 60 -6.51 4.90 7.09
CA SER A 60 -6.68 4.63 5.66
C SER A 60 -7.07 3.17 5.45
N ASN A 61 -8.03 2.93 4.54
CA ASN A 61 -8.53 1.61 4.20
C ASN A 61 -8.48 1.49 2.68
N GLU A 62 -7.48 0.79 2.16
CA GLU A 62 -7.21 0.74 0.73
C GLU A 62 -7.56 -0.62 0.15
N PHE A 63 -8.33 -0.62 -0.93
CA PHE A 63 -8.51 -1.78 -1.78
C PHE A 63 -7.57 -1.69 -2.96
N VAL A 64 -6.84 -2.77 -3.20
CA VAL A 64 -5.93 -2.88 -4.34
C VAL A 64 -6.46 -3.96 -5.26
N ILE A 65 -6.71 -3.61 -6.51
CA ILE A 65 -6.95 -4.58 -7.58
C ILE A 65 -5.82 -4.49 -8.59
N GLY A 66 -5.30 -5.62 -9.03
CA GLY A 66 -4.16 -5.65 -9.92
C GLY A 66 -4.16 -6.82 -10.87
N TYR A 67 -3.36 -6.64 -11.91
CA TYR A 67 -3.03 -7.67 -12.88
C TYR A 67 -1.52 -7.74 -13.03
N ARG A 68 -0.98 -8.94 -13.01
CA ARG A 68 0.44 -9.23 -13.22
C ARG A 68 0.61 -10.22 -14.36
N TYR A 69 1.44 -9.84 -15.33
CA TYR A 69 1.96 -10.75 -16.34
C TYR A 69 3.39 -11.16 -15.99
N LEU A 70 3.62 -12.46 -15.82
CA LEU A 70 4.90 -13.05 -15.46
C LEU A 70 5.62 -13.56 -16.72
N MET A 71 6.86 -13.12 -16.91
CA MET A 71 7.81 -13.59 -17.92
C MET A 71 8.90 -14.40 -17.20
N GLU A 72 9.87 -14.95 -17.95
CA GLU A 72 10.91 -15.84 -17.39
C GLU A 72 11.72 -15.17 -16.27
N ASN A 73 12.20 -13.94 -16.51
CA ASN A 73 13.05 -13.20 -15.57
C ASN A 73 12.45 -11.84 -15.19
N SER A 74 11.18 -11.60 -15.52
CA SER A 74 10.56 -10.31 -15.32
C SER A 74 9.06 -10.38 -15.11
N ALA A 75 8.46 -9.28 -14.69
CA ALA A 75 7.03 -9.13 -14.57
C ALA A 75 6.59 -7.70 -14.92
N ILE A 76 5.43 -7.60 -15.55
CA ILE A 76 4.69 -6.33 -15.71
C ILE A 76 3.50 -6.37 -14.76
N GLU A 77 3.24 -5.26 -14.09
CA GLU A 77 2.16 -5.10 -13.13
C GLU A 77 1.39 -3.82 -13.39
N ILE A 78 0.07 -3.91 -13.36
CA ILE A 78 -0.83 -2.77 -13.39
C ILE A 78 -1.76 -2.93 -12.21
N MET A 79 -1.91 -1.88 -11.39
CA MET A 79 -2.79 -1.91 -10.23
C MET A 79 -3.58 -0.61 -10.11
N ALA A 80 -4.77 -0.71 -9.55
CA ALA A 80 -5.58 0.41 -9.08
C ALA A 80 -5.75 0.27 -7.57
N ILE A 81 -5.62 1.38 -6.86
CA ILE A 81 -5.71 1.47 -5.41
C ILE A 81 -6.76 2.53 -5.09
N GLU A 82 -7.78 2.15 -4.32
CA GLU A 82 -8.88 3.04 -3.91
C GLU A 82 -9.00 3.05 -2.39
N ASN A 83 -9.16 4.24 -1.80
CA ASN A 83 -9.47 4.36 -0.37
C ASN A 83 -10.99 4.27 -0.15
N ALA A 84 -11.42 3.23 0.55
CA ALA A 84 -12.84 2.89 0.70
C ALA A 84 -13.58 3.63 1.82
N ARG A 85 -12.90 4.44 2.65
CA ARG A 85 -13.59 5.10 3.78
C ARG A 85 -13.33 6.59 3.91
N ASN A 86 -12.07 7.03 3.81
CA ASN A 86 -11.69 8.40 4.08
C ASN A 86 -10.94 8.96 2.87
N MET A 87 -11.70 9.50 1.91
CA MET A 87 -11.15 10.17 0.72
C MET A 87 -10.32 11.41 1.09
N ASP A 88 -10.52 11.98 2.28
CA ASP A 88 -9.79 13.16 2.73
C ASP A 88 -8.35 12.86 3.23
N ASN A 89 -8.00 11.59 3.52
CA ASN A 89 -6.68 11.24 4.07
C ASN A 89 -5.70 10.62 3.05
N SER A 90 -6.14 10.34 1.83
CA SER A 90 -5.31 9.77 0.75
C SER A 90 -5.83 10.17 -0.63
N THR A 91 -5.15 9.77 -1.69
CA THR A 91 -5.64 9.91 -3.07
C THR A 91 -6.95 9.13 -3.26
N ASP A 92 -7.95 9.74 -3.91
CA ASP A 92 -9.23 9.11 -4.25
C ASP A 92 -9.06 7.79 -5.01
N ILE A 93 -8.16 7.78 -6.00
CA ILE A 93 -7.72 6.59 -6.71
C ILE A 93 -6.29 6.77 -7.22
N ALA A 94 -5.43 5.77 -7.01
CA ALA A 94 -4.07 5.73 -7.55
C ALA A 94 -3.94 4.57 -8.54
N PHE A 95 -3.27 4.83 -9.66
CA PHE A 95 -2.91 3.81 -10.64
C PHE A 95 -1.41 3.61 -10.66
N THR A 96 -0.97 2.36 -10.67
CA THR A 96 0.45 2.02 -10.73
C THR A 96 0.73 1.17 -11.96
N PHE A 97 1.89 1.43 -12.57
CA PHE A 97 2.49 0.57 -13.59
C PHE A 97 3.90 0.21 -13.11
N GLY A 98 4.21 -1.08 -13.10
CA GLY A 98 5.49 -1.58 -12.62
C GLY A 98 6.11 -2.56 -13.61
N TYR A 99 7.43 -2.46 -13.78
CA TYR A 99 8.25 -3.48 -14.41
C TYR A 99 9.29 -3.98 -13.40
N ARG A 100 9.33 -5.29 -13.15
CA ARG A 100 10.37 -5.93 -12.34
C ARG A 100 11.22 -6.83 -13.20
N TYR A 101 12.53 -6.78 -12.99
CA TYR A 101 13.50 -7.67 -13.61
C TYR A 101 14.35 -8.32 -12.53
N LEU A 102 14.50 -9.63 -12.57
CA LEU A 102 15.35 -10.40 -11.68
C LEU A 102 16.67 -10.69 -12.39
N PHE A 103 17.74 -10.06 -11.92
CA PHE A 103 19.10 -10.39 -12.34
C PHE A 103 19.50 -11.72 -11.72
N VAL A 104 19.82 -12.70 -12.56
CA VAL A 104 20.41 -13.97 -12.12
C VAL A 104 21.92 -13.85 -12.39
N PRO A 105 22.78 -13.89 -11.35
CA PRO A 105 24.22 -13.95 -11.54
C PRO A 105 24.59 -15.27 -12.24
N GLU A 106 25.54 -15.21 -13.18
CA GLU A 106 26.18 -16.40 -13.78
C GLU A 106 27.06 -17.16 -12.78
#